data_AF-A0A6A6I7G0-F1
#
_entry.id   AF-A0A6A6I7G0-F1
#
_cell.length_a   1.000
_cell.length_b   1.000
_cell.length_c   1.000
_cell.angle_alpha   90.00
_cell.angle_beta   90.00
_cell.angle_gamma   90.00
#
_symmetry.space_group_name_H-M   'P 1'
#
loop_
_entity.id
_entity.type
_entity.pdbx_description
1 polymer ?
#
loop_
_entity_poly.entity_id
_entity_poly.type
_entity_poly.pdbx_seq_one_letter_code
_entity_poly.pdbx_strand_id
1 'polypeptide(L)'
;PYEYQPLDQEAQEIRLLRLLPGEFDDPIQLEVFHAPLVEPEPAPDTRLSMNEILQTVPDGWDLHQTVEGRYIFWNKNVKSTQWMHPKPDVEKSRYHCDAVLDPYPGFKPVYEAW
;
A
#
# COMPACT_ATOMS: atom_id res chain seq x y z
N PRO A 1 -16.12 13.30 -34.57
CA PRO A 1 -16.12 14.14 -33.34
C PRO A 1 -16.43 13.26 -32.13
N TYR A 2 -15.71 13.45 -31.02
CA TYR A 2 -16.00 12.73 -29.77
C TYR A 2 -17.26 13.31 -29.12
N GLU A 3 -18.22 12.46 -28.76
CA GLU A 3 -19.42 12.84 -28.04
C GLU A 3 -19.28 12.36 -26.59
N TYR A 4 -19.51 13.27 -25.63
CA TYR A 4 -19.37 12.95 -24.22
C TYR A 4 -20.48 12.00 -23.77
N GLN A 5 -20.09 10.89 -23.16
CA GLN A 5 -21.00 9.95 -22.49
C GLN A 5 -20.63 9.84 -21.01
N PRO A 6 -21.56 9.97 -20.05
CA PRO A 6 -21.25 9.77 -18.63
C PRO A 6 -20.56 8.43 -18.36
N LEU A 7 -19.66 8.39 -17.38
CA LEU A 7 -18.98 7.15 -16.96
C LEU A 7 -19.94 6.23 -16.22
N ASP A 8 -19.78 4.92 -16.42
CA ASP A 8 -20.46 3.90 -15.64
C ASP A 8 -19.80 3.74 -14.26
N GLN A 9 -20.48 4.23 -13.21
CA GLN A 9 -19.99 4.14 -11.83
C GLN A 9 -20.06 2.72 -11.27
N GLU A 10 -21.05 1.91 -11.69
CA GLU A 10 -21.18 0.52 -11.23
C GLU A 10 -20.04 -0.34 -11.80
N ALA A 11 -19.61 -0.04 -13.03
CA ALA A 11 -18.46 -0.69 -13.67
C ALA A 11 -17.09 -0.13 -13.25
N GLN A 12 -17.04 0.85 -12.34
CA GLN A 12 -15.81 1.58 -11.96
C GLN A 12 -15.04 2.08 -13.19
N GLU A 13 -15.76 2.59 -14.17
CA GLU A 13 -15.21 2.93 -15.48
C GLU A 13 -14.29 4.16 -15.42
N ILE A 14 -13.11 4.05 -16.02
CA ILE A 14 -12.20 5.15 -16.30
C ILE A 14 -11.93 5.26 -17.79
N ARG A 15 -11.46 6.44 -18.22
CA ARG A 15 -10.97 6.67 -19.58
C ARG A 15 -9.47 6.73 -19.59
N LEU A 16 -8.90 5.98 -20.51
CA LEU A 16 -7.47 6.01 -20.81
C LEU A 16 -7.27 6.63 -22.19
N LEU A 17 -6.17 7.35 -22.33
CA LEU A 17 -5.73 7.92 -23.58
C LEU A 17 -4.51 7.14 -24.05
N ARG A 18 -4.58 6.56 -25.26
CA ARG A 18 -3.41 6.03 -25.94
C ARG A 18 -2.91 7.06 -26.94
N LEU A 19 -1.71 7.59 -26.70
CA LEU A 19 -1.01 8.40 -27.69
C LEU A 19 -0.56 7.48 -28.84
N LEU A 20 -0.94 7.81 -30.07
CA LEU A 20 -0.51 7.05 -31.24
C LEU A 20 0.87 7.57 -31.70
N PRO A 21 1.77 6.70 -32.18
CA PRO A 21 3.06 7.12 -32.71
C PRO A 21 2.92 8.10 -33.89
N GLY A 22 3.86 9.04 -34.00
CA GLY A 22 3.97 10.01 -35.09
C GLY A 22 5.32 10.71 -35.09
N GLU A 23 5.61 11.48 -36.14
CA GLU A 23 6.80 12.32 -36.24
C GLU A 23 6.63 13.63 -35.44
N PHE A 24 7.72 14.35 -35.21
CA PHE A 24 7.73 15.57 -34.37
C PHE A 24 6.74 16.65 -34.85
N ASP A 25 6.59 16.80 -36.17
CA ASP A 25 5.71 17.79 -36.79
C ASP A 25 4.30 17.25 -37.08
N ASP A 26 4.02 15.98 -36.77
CA ASP A 26 2.71 15.40 -36.99
C ASP A 26 1.69 15.94 -35.97
N PRO A 27 0.43 16.17 -36.39
CA PRO A 27 -0.65 16.43 -35.46
C PRO A 27 -0.77 15.28 -34.46
N ILE A 28 -0.90 15.61 -33.17
CA ILE A 28 -1.08 14.62 -32.10
C ILE A 28 -2.31 13.76 -32.38
N GLN A 29 -2.07 12.46 -32.57
CA GLN A 29 -3.11 11.46 -32.73
C GLN A 29 -3.27 10.70 -31.41
N LEU A 30 -4.51 10.55 -30.94
CA LEU A 30 -4.81 9.82 -29.71
C LEU A 30 -6.09 9.00 -29.87
N GLU A 31 -6.17 7.94 -29.08
CA GLU A 31 -7.34 7.09 -28.96
C GLU A 31 -7.84 7.11 -27.52
N VAL A 32 -9.13 7.36 -27.35
CA VAL A 32 -9.82 7.27 -26.05
C VAL A 32 -10.44 5.88 -25.96
N PHE A 33 -10.11 5.13 -24.91
CA PHE A 33 -10.76 3.86 -24.62
C PHE A 33 -11.13 3.76 -23.15
N HIS A 34 -12.10 2.91 -22.83
CA HIS A 34 -12.64 2.76 -21.50
C HIS A 34 -12.10 1.47 -20.87
N ALA A 35 -11.79 1.52 -19.57
CA ALA A 35 -11.32 0.37 -18.81
C ALA A 35 -11.82 0.48 -17.36
N PRO A 36 -12.01 -0.64 -16.65
CA PRO A 36 -12.34 -0.60 -15.23
C PRO A 36 -11.09 -0.27 -14.40
N LEU A 37 -11.23 0.59 -13.38
CA LEU A 37 -10.22 0.80 -12.34
C LEU A 37 -10.69 0.16 -11.04
N VAL A 38 -10.41 -1.13 -10.90
CA VAL A 38 -10.71 -1.89 -9.69
C VAL A 38 -9.47 -1.90 -8.80
N GLU A 39 -9.61 -1.38 -7.59
CA GLU A 39 -8.58 -1.51 -6.57
C GLU A 39 -8.44 -3.00 -6.18
N PRO A 40 -7.23 -3.59 -6.26
CA PRO A 40 -7.05 -4.96 -5.82
C PRO A 40 -7.33 -5.09 -4.31
N GLU A 41 -7.72 -6.28 -3.87
CA GLU A 41 -7.86 -6.55 -2.44
C GLU A 41 -6.49 -6.54 -1.75
N PRO A 42 -6.28 -5.75 -0.68
CA PRO A 42 -5.00 -5.70 0.01
C PRO A 42 -4.75 -7.00 0.76
N ALA A 43 -3.48 -7.40 0.80
CA ALA A 43 -3.04 -8.51 1.64
C ALA A 43 -3.37 -8.21 3.11
N PRO A 44 -3.89 -9.19 3.86
CA PRO A 44 -4.36 -8.95 5.22
C PRO A 44 -3.20 -8.64 6.17
N ASP A 45 -3.41 -7.71 7.10
CA ASP A 45 -2.53 -7.55 8.25
C ASP A 45 -2.78 -8.68 9.25
N THR A 46 -1.84 -9.61 9.36
CA THR A 46 -1.95 -10.79 10.24
C THR A 46 -1.35 -10.56 11.62
N ARG A 47 -0.89 -9.35 11.93
CA ARG A 47 -0.31 -9.04 13.25
C ARG A 47 -1.39 -9.03 14.32
N LEU A 48 -0.96 -9.24 15.56
CA LEU A 48 -1.79 -8.92 16.71
C LEU A 48 -1.97 -7.40 16.80
N SER A 49 -3.06 -6.98 17.43
CA SER A 49 -3.31 -5.57 17.67
C SER A 49 -2.23 -4.96 18.56
N MET A 50 -2.08 -3.63 18.47
CA MET A 50 -1.12 -2.89 19.28
C MET A 50 -1.33 -3.12 20.78
N ASN A 51 -2.58 -3.24 21.24
CA ASN A 51 -2.89 -3.51 22.63
C ASN A 51 -2.43 -4.89 23.09
N GLU A 52 -2.60 -5.92 22.25
CA GLU A 52 -2.14 -7.28 22.56
C GLU A 52 -0.61 -7.35 22.62
N ILE A 53 0.10 -6.71 21.68
CA ILE A 53 1.56 -6.67 21.71
C ILE A 53 2.07 -5.85 22.91
N LEU A 54 1.42 -4.74 23.24
CA LEU A 54 1.78 -3.92 24.40
C LEU A 54 1.67 -4.71 25.73
N GLN A 55 0.76 -5.68 25.84
CA GLN A 55 0.68 -6.55 27.03
C GLN A 55 1.87 -7.53 27.13
N THR A 56 2.60 -7.76 26.03
CA THR A 56 3.75 -8.67 25.99
C THR A 56 5.08 -7.98 26.25
N VAL A 57 5.16 -6.64 26.15
CA VAL A 57 6.42 -5.92 26.37
C VAL A 57 6.81 -5.91 27.86
N PRO A 58 8.11 -5.97 28.21
CA PRO A 58 8.57 -5.83 29.59
C PRO A 58 8.39 -4.41 30.13
N ASP A 59 8.49 -4.27 31.46
CA ASP A 59 8.55 -2.97 32.11
C ASP A 59 9.70 -2.11 31.56
N GLY A 60 9.44 -0.82 31.42
CA GLY A 60 10.40 0.13 30.84
C GLY A 60 10.45 0.12 29.32
N TRP A 61 9.62 -0.69 28.64
CA TRP A 61 9.39 -0.60 27.21
C TRP A 61 8.08 0.11 26.87
N ASP A 62 7.99 0.66 25.68
CA ASP A 62 6.77 1.13 25.05
C ASP A 62 6.66 0.58 23.63
N LEU A 63 5.45 0.65 23.08
CA LEU A 63 5.16 0.31 21.70
C LEU A 63 4.60 1.53 20.99
N HIS A 64 5.10 1.81 19.80
CA HIS A 64 4.56 2.85 18.93
C HIS A 64 4.31 2.31 17.53
N GLN A 65 3.44 2.99 16.79
CA GLN A 65 3.21 2.73 15.38
C GLN A 65 3.84 3.86 14.56
N THR A 66 4.60 3.50 13.52
CA THR A 66 5.16 4.49 12.59
C THR A 66 4.09 4.99 11.62
N VAL A 67 4.40 6.06 10.89
CA VAL A 67 3.53 6.57 9.82
C VAL A 67 3.26 5.54 8.73
N GLU A 68 4.17 4.58 8.56
CA GLU A 68 4.05 3.46 7.62
C GLU A 68 3.26 2.27 8.21
N GLY A 69 2.72 2.39 9.42
CA GLY A 69 1.93 1.34 10.07
C GLY A 69 2.73 0.25 10.78
N ARG A 70 4.06 0.28 10.73
CA ARG A 70 4.93 -0.69 11.41
C ARG A 70 4.97 -0.44 12.91
N TYR A 71 5.18 -1.49 13.68
CA TYR A 71 5.42 -1.39 15.12
C TYR A 71 6.89 -1.16 15.43
N ILE A 72 7.17 -0.24 16.35
CA ILE A 72 8.50 0.10 16.84
C ILE A 72 8.51 0.11 18.38
N PHE A 73 9.49 -0.56 18.97
CA PHE A 73 9.62 -0.69 20.42
C PHE A 73 10.55 0.39 20.95
N TRP A 74 10.10 1.13 21.95
CA TRP A 74 10.88 2.16 22.63
C TRP A 74 11.38 1.63 23.96
N ASN A 75 12.70 1.68 24.22
CA ASN A 75 13.26 1.44 25.54
C ASN A 75 13.36 2.75 26.33
N LYS A 76 12.54 2.88 27.38
CA LYS A 76 12.46 4.11 28.20
C LYS A 76 13.67 4.32 29.09
N ASN A 77 14.43 3.27 29.38
CA ASN A 77 15.60 3.30 30.26
C ASN A 77 16.82 3.87 29.53
N VAL A 78 17.10 3.38 28.32
CA VAL A 78 18.24 3.83 27.51
C VAL A 78 17.88 4.81 26.40
N LYS A 79 16.59 5.18 26.30
CA LYS A 79 16.05 6.15 25.31
C LYS A 79 16.40 5.76 23.87
N SER A 80 16.26 4.48 23.53
CA SER A 80 16.51 3.94 22.19
C SER A 80 15.28 3.27 21.62
N THR A 81 15.24 3.11 20.30
CA THR A 81 14.17 2.39 19.60
C THR A 81 14.73 1.17 18.85
N GLN A 82 13.89 0.16 18.65
CA GLN A 82 14.23 -1.02 17.84
C GLN A 82 12.99 -1.64 17.20
N TRP A 83 13.21 -2.41 16.12
CA TRP A 83 12.16 -3.11 15.40
C TRP A 83 11.85 -4.50 15.97
N MET A 84 12.81 -5.13 16.64
CA MET A 84 12.63 -6.46 17.23
C MET A 84 11.95 -6.34 18.59
N HIS A 85 11.07 -7.28 18.90
CA HIS A 85 10.47 -7.34 20.23
C HIS A 85 11.56 -7.56 21.30
N PRO A 86 11.50 -6.85 22.44
CA PRO A 86 12.53 -6.94 23.48
C PRO A 86 12.62 -8.32 24.17
N LYS A 87 11.54 -9.09 24.12
CA LYS A 87 11.56 -10.51 24.50
C LYS A 87 11.74 -11.39 23.26
N PRO A 88 12.76 -12.27 23.21
CA PRO A 88 13.09 -13.06 22.03
C PRO A 88 12.14 -14.25 21.77
N ASP A 89 11.30 -14.60 22.73
CA ASP A 89 10.28 -15.65 22.64
C ASP A 89 9.01 -15.21 21.90
N VAL A 90 8.81 -13.89 21.72
CA VAL A 90 7.70 -13.37 20.93
C VAL A 90 8.03 -13.47 19.45
N GLU A 91 7.29 -14.32 18.75
CA GLU A 91 7.45 -14.55 17.32
C GLU A 91 7.26 -13.26 16.50
N LYS A 92 8.17 -13.02 15.55
CA LYS A 92 8.17 -11.81 14.71
C LYS A 92 6.86 -11.58 13.96
N SER A 93 6.23 -12.65 13.46
CA SER A 93 4.95 -12.59 12.73
C SER A 93 3.80 -11.98 13.55
N ARG A 94 3.89 -11.99 14.88
CA ARG A 94 2.87 -11.39 15.75
C ARG A 94 2.86 -9.87 15.71
N TYR A 95 3.99 -9.23 15.40
CA TYR A 95 4.13 -7.77 15.42
C TYR A 95 4.69 -7.18 14.11
N HIS A 96 5.01 -8.03 13.12
CA HIS A 96 5.50 -7.65 11.80
C HIS A 96 4.72 -8.40 10.71
N CYS A 97 4.22 -7.67 9.71
CA CYS A 97 3.62 -8.20 8.50
C CYS A 97 4.11 -7.35 7.32
N ASP A 98 4.61 -7.98 6.25
CA ASP A 98 5.12 -7.27 5.08
C ASP A 98 4.01 -6.56 4.30
N ALA A 99 2.78 -7.08 4.37
CA ALA A 99 1.59 -6.47 3.77
C ALA A 99 1.29 -5.06 4.29
N VAL A 100 1.84 -4.68 5.44
CA VAL A 100 1.71 -3.34 6.02
C VAL A 100 2.48 -2.30 5.20
N LEU A 101 3.64 -2.69 4.66
CA LEU A 101 4.46 -1.82 3.80
C LEU A 101 4.09 -1.97 2.33
N ASP A 102 3.80 -3.19 1.90
CA ASP A 102 3.42 -3.52 0.53
C ASP A 102 2.13 -4.35 0.54
N PRO A 103 0.96 -3.69 0.57
CA PRO A 103 -0.34 -4.38 0.64
C PRO A 103 -0.67 -5.13 -0.65
N TYR A 104 0.02 -4.85 -1.76
CA TYR A 104 -0.26 -5.43 -3.06
C TYR A 104 0.96 -6.17 -3.61
N PRO A 105 1.47 -7.19 -2.88
CA PRO A 105 2.74 -7.82 -3.21
C PRO A 105 2.69 -8.44 -4.61
N GLY A 106 3.54 -7.94 -5.50
CA GLY A 106 3.63 -8.42 -6.88
C GLY A 106 2.48 -7.98 -7.80
N PHE A 107 1.59 -7.09 -7.35
CA PHE A 107 0.63 -6.45 -8.23
C PHE A 107 1.35 -5.65 -9.31
N LYS A 108 0.89 -5.80 -10.56
CA LYS A 108 1.41 -5.07 -11.70
C LYS A 108 0.26 -4.31 -12.36
N PRO A 109 0.37 -2.99 -12.53
CA PRO A 109 -0.65 -2.24 -13.24
C PRO A 109 -0.79 -2.75 -14.67
N VAL A 110 -2.03 -2.91 -15.12
CA VAL A 110 -2.34 -3.38 -16.49
C VAL A 110 -2.02 -2.28 -17.52
N TYR A 111 -2.04 -1.03 -17.09
CA TYR A 111 -1.76 0.14 -17.90
C TYR A 111 -0.70 1.00 -17.17
N GLU A 112 0.46 1.18 -17.78
CA GLU A 112 1.54 2.04 -17.29
C GLU A 112 1.64 3.30 -18.15
N ALA A 113 1.99 4.43 -17.52
CA ALA A 113 2.43 5.61 -18.24
C ALA A 113 3.91 5.41 -18.60
N TRP A 114 4.19 5.20 -19.88
CA TRP A 114 5.55 5.09 -20.43
C TRP A 114 6.10 6.47 -20.79
#